data_AF-A0A0R3F4H4-F1
#
_entry.id   AF-A0A0R3F4H4-F1
#
_cell.length_a   1.000
_cell.length_b   1.000
_cell.length_c   1.000
_cell.angle_alpha   90.00
_cell.angle_beta   90.00
_cell.angle_gamma   90.00
#
_symmetry.space_group_name_H-M   'P 1'
#
loop_
_entity.id
_entity.type
_entity.pdbx_description
1 polymer ?
#
loop_
_entity_poly.entity_id
_entity_poly.type
_entity_poly.pdbx_seq_one_letter_code
_entity_poly.pdbx_strand_id
1 'polypeptide(L)'
;MTAIPRRTVLRAALLGLVVAPAAACGPALVTTRPRLTHGVASGFPRSDGALVWARSDRPATMLVETAATESFSDVRRFTGPTLTPESDGTGRLRLTGLPADSEVHYRVTLDSDGALSEPVTGVFRTAPADARNVRLIWSGDVAGQGFGINPDVGGMRIFRTMADRNPQFFLHSGDTVYADVPIQETLTLPDGRLWRNEVSEAKSAVAQTLDQYRGQHAYNLTDANYRYFNAHVPQLVQWDDHEVLNNWYPGEILENDKYTEKRVDVLAQHGHRAFHEWQPTERREAVDGLVYQRVSYGPLLDVFILDMRSYKDPNSTNRQQHGAIFGARQTEWLINAMASSKAVWKIVANDLPLALVVPDGKTNFEAVANGDNGPPLGRETELAHILSQLKARQVRNVVWLTADVHYTAAHEYSPARAAFTDFDPFWEFVSGPLHAGAGQEKPLDGTFGPRADYVHAAPPDQQSPLDGYQHFGQVDIDGTSGDLTVTLCDAAGSALYTRSLARA
;
A
#
# COMPACT_ATOMS: atom_id res chain seq x y z
N MET A 1 7.55 -4.18 98.97
CA MET A 1 8.23 -3.06 99.64
C MET A 1 9.47 -2.74 98.84
N THR A 2 9.66 -1.45 98.50
CA THR A 2 10.94 -0.74 98.32
C THR A 2 12.00 -1.33 97.38
N ALA A 3 12.76 -0.61 96.58
CA ALA A 3 12.85 0.76 96.11
C ALA A 3 14.06 0.67 95.14
N ILE A 4 14.01 1.36 94.00
CA ILE A 4 15.18 1.49 93.12
C ILE A 4 16.16 2.50 93.76
N PRO A 5 17.47 2.27 93.69
CA PRO A 5 18.41 3.36 93.57
C PRO A 5 19.27 3.27 92.30
N ARG A 6 19.45 4.45 91.71
CA ARG A 6 20.22 4.75 90.49
C ARG A 6 21.71 4.93 90.79
N ARG A 7 22.50 4.66 89.74
CA ARG A 7 23.85 5.16 89.34
C ARG A 7 24.83 3.99 89.26
N THR A 8 25.40 3.69 88.08
CA THR A 8 26.58 4.39 87.58
C THR A 8 26.77 4.15 86.08
N VAL A 9 27.09 5.20 85.34
CA VAL A 9 27.54 5.17 83.94
C VAL A 9 29.01 4.76 83.92
N LEU A 10 29.38 3.72 83.19
CA LEU A 10 30.73 3.61 82.61
C LEU A 10 30.71 2.80 81.31
N ARG A 11 31.36 3.40 80.32
CA ARG A 11 31.59 2.96 78.94
C ARG A 11 32.23 1.57 78.86
N ALA A 12 31.74 0.73 77.95
CA ALA A 12 32.58 -0.21 77.21
C ALA A 12 31.90 -0.52 75.87
N ALA A 13 32.54 -0.09 74.79
CA ALA A 13 32.20 -0.46 73.42
C ALA A 13 32.60 -1.91 73.19
N LEU A 14 31.68 -2.72 72.65
CA LEU A 14 31.98 -4.02 72.05
C LEU A 14 31.13 -4.14 70.79
N LEU A 15 31.82 -4.06 69.65
CA LEU A 15 31.29 -4.37 68.33
C LEU A 15 30.79 -5.82 68.30
N GLY A 16 29.48 -6.00 68.26
CA GLY A 16 28.84 -7.26 67.88
C GLY A 16 28.31 -7.14 66.46
N LEU A 17 29.00 -7.76 65.50
CA LEU A 17 28.51 -7.96 64.14
C LEU A 17 27.22 -8.81 64.21
N VAL A 18 26.06 -8.19 63.97
CA VAL A 18 24.86 -8.93 63.60
C VAL A 18 24.98 -9.20 62.11
N VAL A 19 25.34 -10.44 61.75
CA VAL A 19 25.19 -10.92 60.38
C VAL A 19 23.70 -11.15 60.17
N ALA A 20 23.00 -10.11 59.70
CA ALA A 20 21.71 -10.30 59.06
C ALA A 20 21.94 -11.06 57.75
N PRO A 21 21.14 -12.07 57.39
CA PRO A 21 21.21 -12.64 56.07
C PRO A 21 20.81 -11.51 55.11
N ALA A 22 21.77 -11.03 54.32
CA ALA A 22 21.47 -10.26 53.14
C ALA A 22 20.57 -11.16 52.29
N ALA A 23 19.27 -10.86 52.26
CA ALA A 23 18.42 -11.34 51.20
C ALA A 23 19.11 -10.88 49.92
N ALA A 24 19.74 -11.82 49.22
CA ALA A 24 20.22 -11.59 47.88
C ALA A 24 18.98 -11.30 47.05
N CYS A 25 18.61 -10.02 46.94
CA CYS A 25 17.95 -9.54 45.74
C CYS A 25 18.95 -9.83 44.63
N GLY A 26 18.81 -11.00 44.00
CA GLY A 26 19.37 -11.23 42.69
C GLY A 26 18.95 -10.08 41.79
N PRO A 27 19.71 -9.77 40.73
CA PRO A 27 19.25 -8.79 39.76
C PRO A 27 17.85 -9.22 39.33
N ALA A 28 16.84 -8.40 39.64
CA ALA A 28 15.54 -8.55 39.03
C ALA A 28 15.85 -8.50 37.53
N LEU A 29 15.75 -9.65 36.85
CA LEU A 29 15.75 -9.68 35.41
C LEU A 29 14.58 -8.78 35.03
N VAL A 30 14.89 -7.54 34.67
CA VAL A 30 13.96 -6.69 33.96
C VAL A 30 13.84 -7.36 32.59
N THR A 31 12.99 -8.39 32.52
CA THR A 31 12.59 -8.99 31.25
C THR A 31 11.78 -7.90 30.55
N THR A 32 12.48 -7.07 29.78
CA THR A 32 11.83 -6.09 28.93
C THR A 32 11.01 -6.88 27.92
N ARG A 33 9.68 -6.77 28.03
CA ARG A 33 8.73 -7.42 27.12
C ARG A 33 9.01 -6.94 25.68
N PRO A 34 8.84 -7.79 24.66
CA PRO A 34 8.88 -7.33 23.27
C PRO A 34 7.77 -6.30 23.02
N ARG A 35 7.94 -5.48 21.97
CA ARG A 35 6.98 -4.43 21.62
C ARG A 35 6.61 -4.49 20.15
N LEU A 36 5.32 -4.36 19.87
CA LEU A 36 4.80 -4.06 18.55
C LEU A 36 5.01 -2.57 18.29
N THR A 37 5.91 -2.20 17.37
CA THR A 37 6.37 -0.81 17.23
C THR A 37 5.63 0.01 16.19
N HIS A 38 5.03 -0.64 15.18
CA HIS A 38 4.43 0.03 14.01
C HIS A 38 2.97 -0.39 13.79
N GLY A 39 2.30 -0.84 14.86
CA GLY A 39 0.94 -1.38 14.78
C GLY A 39 0.88 -2.75 14.10
N VAL A 40 -0.27 -3.04 13.50
CA VAL A 40 -0.59 -4.28 12.79
C VAL A 40 -1.28 -3.92 11.48
N ALA A 41 -1.18 -4.80 10.49
CA ALA A 41 -1.90 -4.65 9.24
C ALA A 41 -2.54 -5.98 8.82
N SER A 42 -3.57 -5.90 7.98
CA SER A 42 -4.12 -7.07 7.29
C SER A 42 -4.10 -6.88 5.78
N GLY A 43 -4.07 -7.98 5.03
CA GLY A 43 -4.03 -7.93 3.57
C GLY A 43 -4.52 -9.19 2.89
N PHE A 44 -4.81 -9.09 1.60
CA PHE A 44 -5.22 -10.20 0.74
C PHE A 44 -6.30 -11.09 1.39
N PRO A 45 -7.49 -10.53 1.74
CA PRO A 45 -8.57 -11.30 2.34
C PRO A 45 -9.08 -12.37 1.37
N ARG A 46 -9.47 -13.51 1.92
CA ARG A 46 -10.00 -14.70 1.26
C ARG A 46 -11.25 -15.17 1.99
N SER A 47 -11.93 -16.16 1.43
CA SER A 47 -13.14 -16.72 2.05
C SER A 47 -12.87 -17.41 3.38
N ASP A 48 -11.62 -17.77 3.67
CA ASP A 48 -11.25 -18.48 4.89
C ASP A 48 -10.20 -17.77 5.75
N GLY A 49 -9.87 -16.51 5.45
CA GLY A 49 -8.96 -15.70 6.26
C GLY A 49 -8.26 -14.57 5.53
N ALA A 50 -7.15 -14.10 6.08
CA ALA A 50 -6.38 -12.96 5.56
C ALA A 50 -4.90 -13.10 5.97
N LEU A 51 -4.01 -12.29 5.39
CA LEU A 51 -2.67 -12.06 5.94
C LEU A 51 -2.79 -11.12 7.12
N VAL A 52 -1.98 -11.37 8.15
CA VAL A 52 -1.72 -10.42 9.23
C VAL A 52 -0.24 -10.11 9.25
N TRP A 53 0.12 -8.83 9.32
CA TRP A 53 1.47 -8.32 9.40
C TRP A 53 1.71 -7.64 10.75
N ALA A 54 2.94 -7.77 11.26
CA ALA A 54 3.40 -7.05 12.45
C ALA A 54 4.91 -6.84 12.42
N ARG A 55 5.39 -5.91 13.25
CA ARG A 55 6.82 -5.69 13.51
C ARG A 55 7.16 -5.67 14.99
N SER A 56 8.17 -6.44 15.37
CA SER A 56 8.76 -6.48 16.71
C SER A 56 9.99 -5.57 16.83
N ASP A 57 10.27 -5.08 18.04
CA ASP A 57 11.52 -4.40 18.38
C ASP A 57 12.72 -5.35 18.58
N ARG A 58 12.45 -6.65 18.73
CA ARG A 58 13.45 -7.68 19.05
C ARG A 58 13.02 -9.08 18.54
N PRO A 59 13.90 -10.09 18.57
CA PRO A 59 13.49 -11.47 18.34
C PRO A 59 12.30 -11.90 19.20
N ALA A 60 11.17 -12.20 18.56
CA ALA A 60 9.95 -12.64 19.23
C ALA A 60 9.04 -13.43 18.28
N THR A 61 8.32 -14.42 18.81
CA THR A 61 7.32 -15.18 18.04
C THR A 61 6.02 -14.40 17.95
N MET A 62 5.50 -14.25 16.73
CA MET A 62 4.20 -13.62 16.49
C MET A 62 3.07 -14.59 16.85
N LEU A 63 2.18 -14.17 17.74
CA LEU A 63 0.96 -14.89 18.09
C LEU A 63 -0.25 -14.09 17.63
N VAL A 64 -1.20 -14.75 16.97
CA VAL A 64 -2.45 -14.12 16.51
C VAL A 64 -3.64 -14.85 17.11
N GLU A 65 -4.53 -14.09 17.74
CA GLU A 65 -5.83 -14.56 18.20
C GLU A 65 -6.92 -13.90 17.36
N THR A 66 -7.91 -14.67 16.92
CA THR A 66 -9.09 -14.17 16.21
C THR A 66 -10.37 -14.47 16.96
N ALA A 67 -11.36 -13.60 16.87
CA ALA A 67 -12.69 -13.78 17.43
C ALA A 67 -13.77 -13.11 16.57
N ALA A 68 -15.02 -13.50 16.78
CA ALA A 68 -16.17 -12.89 16.11
C ALA A 68 -16.55 -11.51 16.67
N THR A 69 -16.04 -11.14 17.85
CA THR A 69 -16.32 -9.84 18.49
C THR A 69 -15.06 -9.27 19.15
N GLU A 70 -15.06 -7.96 19.40
CA GLU A 70 -13.98 -7.24 20.09
C GLU A 70 -13.73 -7.69 21.53
N SER A 71 -14.64 -8.46 22.14
CA SER A 71 -14.47 -9.01 23.49
C SER A 71 -13.44 -10.15 23.55
N PHE A 72 -13.08 -10.73 22.39
CA PHE A 72 -12.22 -11.92 22.30
C PHE A 72 -12.69 -13.10 23.17
N SER A 73 -14.01 -13.33 23.24
CA SER A 73 -14.57 -14.59 23.74
C SER A 73 -14.38 -15.70 22.69
N ASP A 74 -14.01 -16.91 23.13
CA ASP A 74 -13.83 -18.09 22.25
C ASP A 74 -12.84 -17.86 21.10
N VAL A 75 -11.60 -17.52 21.45
CA VAL A 75 -10.56 -17.20 20.47
C VAL A 75 -10.05 -18.44 19.74
N ARG A 76 -9.80 -18.27 18.44
CA ARG A 76 -8.92 -19.16 17.69
C ARG A 76 -7.50 -18.63 17.70
N ARG A 77 -6.54 -19.49 18.02
CA ARG A 77 -5.11 -19.15 18.14
C ARG A 77 -4.32 -19.64 16.93
N PHE A 78 -3.39 -18.80 16.49
CA PHE A 78 -2.44 -19.09 15.43
C PHE A 78 -1.04 -18.68 15.90
N THR A 79 -0.06 -19.53 15.66
CA THR A 79 1.35 -19.23 15.91
C THR A 79 2.00 -18.91 14.57
N GLY A 80 2.52 -17.69 14.47
CA GLY A 80 3.25 -17.19 13.31
C GLY A 80 4.75 -17.45 13.39
N PRO A 81 5.52 -16.86 12.46
CA PRO A 81 6.97 -16.98 12.47
C PRO A 81 7.59 -16.24 13.66
N THR A 82 8.84 -16.57 13.96
CA THR A 82 9.70 -15.70 14.77
C THR A 82 10.13 -14.51 13.94
N LEU A 83 9.84 -13.31 14.45
CA LEU A 83 10.24 -12.04 13.87
C LEU A 83 11.68 -11.76 14.26
N THR A 84 12.57 -11.53 13.29
CA THR A 84 14.02 -11.44 13.54
C THR A 84 14.65 -10.23 12.82
N PRO A 85 15.86 -9.80 13.20
CA PRO A 85 16.54 -8.67 12.54
C PRO A 85 16.76 -8.86 11.03
N GLU A 86 16.82 -10.10 10.53
CA GLU A 86 16.98 -10.37 9.10
C GLU A 86 15.86 -9.76 8.26
N SER A 87 14.62 -9.74 8.76
CA SER A 87 13.47 -9.09 8.13
C SER A 87 13.13 -7.73 8.76
N ASP A 88 14.09 -7.12 9.47
CA ASP A 88 13.89 -5.89 10.24
C ASP A 88 12.77 -6.02 11.29
N GLY A 89 12.70 -7.20 11.91
CA GLY A 89 11.69 -7.52 12.90
C GLY A 89 10.27 -7.62 12.34
N THR A 90 10.07 -7.58 11.03
CA THR A 90 8.75 -7.72 10.39
C THR A 90 8.40 -9.19 10.17
N GLY A 91 7.11 -9.51 10.15
CA GLY A 91 6.64 -10.81 9.68
C GLY A 91 5.18 -10.82 9.33
N ARG A 92 4.81 -11.88 8.63
CA ARG A 92 3.47 -12.11 8.08
C ARG A 92 2.98 -13.49 8.47
N LEU A 93 1.68 -13.61 8.73
CA LEU A 93 1.00 -14.86 9.00
C LEU A 93 -0.29 -14.95 8.18
N ARG A 94 -0.39 -15.97 7.33
CA ARG A 94 -1.63 -16.32 6.63
C ARG A 94 -2.57 -17.07 7.57
N LEU A 95 -3.69 -16.44 7.90
CA LEU A 95 -4.80 -17.07 8.63
C LEU A 95 -5.67 -17.85 7.63
N THR A 96 -6.12 -19.04 8.03
CA THR A 96 -6.95 -19.95 7.21
C THR A 96 -8.03 -20.64 8.03
N GLY A 97 -9.06 -21.19 7.37
CA GLY A 97 -10.16 -21.93 7.99
C GLY A 97 -11.13 -21.09 8.83
N LEU A 98 -11.13 -19.76 8.68
CA LEU A 98 -12.13 -18.87 9.27
C LEU A 98 -13.45 -18.95 8.46
N PRO A 99 -14.59 -18.60 9.05
CA PRO A 99 -15.85 -18.57 8.30
C PRO A 99 -15.81 -17.49 7.20
N ALA A 100 -16.45 -17.78 6.06
CA ALA A 100 -16.65 -16.83 4.97
C ALA A 100 -17.66 -15.73 5.35
N ASP A 101 -17.64 -14.61 4.63
CA ASP A 101 -18.58 -13.47 4.80
C ASP A 101 -18.68 -12.99 6.26
N SER A 102 -17.56 -13.00 6.98
CA SER A 102 -17.54 -12.76 8.43
C SER A 102 -16.59 -11.65 8.80
N GLU A 103 -17.05 -10.77 9.70
CA GLU A 103 -16.19 -9.82 10.37
C GLU A 103 -15.34 -10.56 11.42
N VAL A 104 -14.04 -10.33 11.37
CA VAL A 104 -13.04 -11.01 12.21
C VAL A 104 -12.25 -9.95 12.95
N HIS A 105 -12.41 -9.93 14.27
CA HIS A 105 -11.51 -9.19 15.15
C HIS A 105 -10.27 -10.04 15.36
N TYR A 106 -9.09 -9.43 15.24
CA TYR A 106 -7.82 -10.09 15.52
C TYR A 106 -6.99 -9.26 16.49
N ARG A 107 -6.13 -9.94 17.26
CA ARG A 107 -5.09 -9.28 18.05
C ARG A 107 -3.77 -10.00 17.90
N VAL A 108 -2.72 -9.21 17.81
CA VAL A 108 -1.33 -9.71 17.73
C VAL A 108 -0.66 -9.49 19.07
N THR A 109 0.05 -10.51 19.54
CA THR A 109 0.96 -10.43 20.69
C THR A 109 2.29 -11.03 20.29
N LEU A 110 3.38 -10.51 20.85
CA LEU A 110 4.72 -11.05 20.66
C LEU A 110 5.14 -11.82 21.90
N ASP A 111 5.73 -13.00 21.71
CA ASP A 111 6.30 -13.83 22.78
C ASP A 111 7.84 -13.87 22.64
N SER A 112 8.54 -13.44 23.68
CA SER A 112 9.99 -13.58 23.79
C SER A 112 10.29 -14.27 25.12
N ASP A 113 10.57 -15.57 25.06
CA ASP A 113 10.87 -16.44 26.20
C ASP A 113 9.81 -16.39 27.34
N GLY A 114 8.53 -16.35 26.97
CA GLY A 114 7.40 -16.27 27.90
C GLY A 114 7.03 -14.86 28.34
N ALA A 115 7.79 -13.84 27.94
CA ALA A 115 7.42 -12.44 28.13
C ALA A 115 6.56 -11.97 26.96
N LEU A 116 5.26 -11.77 27.23
CA LEU A 116 4.30 -11.28 26.24
C LEU A 116 4.31 -9.75 26.13
N SER A 117 4.19 -9.24 24.90
CA SER A 117 3.91 -7.82 24.63
C SER A 117 2.49 -7.43 25.05
N GLU A 118 2.20 -6.13 25.08
CA GLU A 118 0.82 -5.67 25.00
C GLU A 118 0.21 -6.08 23.64
N PRO A 119 -1.09 -6.43 23.60
CA PRO A 119 -1.75 -6.79 22.35
C PRO A 119 -2.06 -5.55 21.51
N VAL A 120 -1.97 -5.68 20.19
CA VAL A 120 -2.51 -4.69 19.24
C VAL A 120 -3.62 -5.35 18.43
N THR A 121 -4.76 -4.68 18.36
CA THR A 121 -5.99 -5.19 17.74
C THR A 121 -6.21 -4.63 16.34
N GLY A 122 -6.92 -5.38 15.52
CA GLY A 122 -7.48 -4.92 14.26
C GLY A 122 -8.73 -5.71 13.87
N VAL A 123 -9.28 -5.40 12.71
CA VAL A 123 -10.46 -6.06 12.14
C VAL A 123 -10.29 -6.24 10.64
N PHE A 124 -10.88 -7.31 10.10
CA PHE A 124 -11.06 -7.49 8.66
C PHE A 124 -12.34 -8.26 8.38
N ARG A 125 -12.74 -8.33 7.10
CA ARG A 125 -13.83 -9.21 6.65
C ARG A 125 -13.29 -10.28 5.71
N THR A 126 -13.69 -11.53 5.92
CA THR A 126 -13.42 -12.61 4.96
C THR A 126 -14.28 -12.46 3.72
N ALA A 127 -13.75 -12.87 2.57
CA ALA A 127 -14.49 -12.79 1.31
C ALA A 127 -15.77 -13.65 1.38
N PRO A 128 -16.87 -13.23 0.74
CA PRO A 128 -18.09 -14.00 0.74
C PRO A 128 -17.98 -15.22 -0.19
N ALA A 129 -18.70 -16.30 0.13
CA ALA A 129 -18.84 -17.45 -0.77
C ALA A 129 -19.94 -17.21 -1.83
N ASP A 130 -20.94 -16.41 -1.49
CA ASP A 130 -22.09 -16.08 -2.33
C ASP A 130 -22.06 -14.60 -2.76
N ALA A 131 -22.96 -14.22 -3.66
CA ALA A 131 -23.09 -12.82 -4.09
C ALA A 131 -23.53 -11.93 -2.91
N ARG A 132 -22.75 -10.88 -2.65
CA ARG A 132 -22.96 -9.87 -1.61
C ARG A 132 -22.55 -8.52 -2.12
N ASN A 133 -23.03 -7.45 -1.49
CA ASN A 133 -22.52 -6.12 -1.77
C ASN A 133 -21.01 -6.09 -1.51
N VAL A 134 -20.26 -5.58 -2.47
CA VAL A 134 -18.80 -5.39 -2.35
C VAL A 134 -18.53 -3.89 -2.42
N ARG A 135 -17.75 -3.39 -1.48
CA ARG A 135 -17.18 -2.05 -1.43
C ARG A 135 -15.68 -2.20 -1.30
N LEU A 136 -14.96 -1.68 -2.28
CA LEU A 136 -13.52 -1.44 -2.17
C LEU A 136 -13.24 0.03 -2.41
N ILE A 137 -12.08 0.47 -1.97
CA ILE A 137 -11.54 1.78 -2.26
C ILE A 137 -10.15 1.62 -2.88
N TRP A 138 -9.69 2.60 -3.66
CA TRP A 138 -8.35 2.56 -4.25
C TRP A 138 -7.72 3.94 -4.35
N SER A 139 -6.40 3.98 -4.29
CA SER A 139 -5.58 5.19 -4.54
C SER A 139 -4.09 4.82 -4.53
N GLY A 140 -3.20 5.79 -4.77
CA GLY A 140 -1.75 5.69 -4.57
C GLY A 140 -1.14 6.97 -3.95
N ASP A 141 0.19 7.06 -4.01
CA ASP A 141 0.95 8.30 -3.80
C ASP A 141 0.97 8.81 -2.34
N VAL A 142 1.80 8.18 -1.50
CA VAL A 142 1.88 8.43 -0.05
C VAL A 142 3.20 9.09 0.36
N ALA A 143 3.11 10.31 0.87
CA ALA A 143 4.22 11.09 1.42
C ALA A 143 5.30 11.49 0.39
N GLY A 144 4.87 12.10 -0.72
CA GLY A 144 5.69 12.51 -1.87
C GLY A 144 5.84 14.02 -2.08
N GLN A 145 6.71 14.41 -3.01
CA GLN A 145 7.02 15.81 -3.38
C GLN A 145 7.38 16.72 -2.17
N GLY A 146 7.93 16.12 -1.11
CA GLY A 146 8.31 16.81 0.13
C GLY A 146 7.18 16.95 1.16
N PHE A 147 5.96 16.50 0.85
CA PHE A 147 4.82 16.52 1.76
C PHE A 147 4.73 15.21 2.54
N GLY A 148 5.31 15.18 3.74
CA GLY A 148 5.20 14.08 4.70
C GLY A 148 4.10 14.29 5.74
N ILE A 149 4.24 13.61 6.88
CA ILE A 149 3.29 13.69 8.00
C ILE A 149 3.30 15.10 8.58
N ASN A 150 2.15 15.79 8.56
CA ASN A 150 2.02 17.12 9.13
C ASN A 150 1.13 17.12 10.37
N PRO A 151 1.69 17.21 11.59
CA PRO A 151 0.93 17.14 12.83
C PRO A 151 0.03 18.36 13.04
N ASP A 152 0.37 19.53 12.47
CA ASP A 152 -0.43 20.77 12.60
C ASP A 152 -1.82 20.62 11.97
N VAL A 153 -1.97 19.72 10.98
CA VAL A 153 -3.26 19.43 10.33
C VAL A 153 -3.86 18.09 10.74
N GLY A 154 -3.24 17.40 11.72
CA GLY A 154 -3.70 16.12 12.24
C GLY A 154 -3.16 14.89 11.53
N GLY A 155 -2.02 15.02 10.84
CA GLY A 155 -1.35 13.93 10.12
C GLY A 155 -2.01 13.59 8.79
N MET A 156 -1.91 12.33 8.36
CA MET A 156 -2.45 11.84 7.08
C MET A 156 -3.95 11.49 7.19
N ARG A 157 -4.80 12.50 7.42
CA ARG A 157 -6.23 12.34 7.75
C ARG A 157 -7.07 11.57 6.72
N ILE A 158 -6.67 11.57 5.45
CA ILE A 158 -7.39 10.84 4.39
C ILE A 158 -7.55 9.35 4.71
N PHE A 159 -6.56 8.73 5.38
CA PHE A 159 -6.62 7.33 5.79
C PHE A 159 -7.70 7.07 6.82
N ARG A 160 -7.98 8.04 7.69
CA ARG A 160 -9.11 7.96 8.62
C ARG A 160 -10.44 8.04 7.87
N THR A 161 -10.57 9.01 6.96
CA THR A 161 -11.75 9.14 6.09
C THR A 161 -12.04 7.85 5.32
N MET A 162 -11.02 7.25 4.73
CA MET A 162 -11.12 6.00 3.99
C MET A 162 -11.52 4.82 4.90
N ALA A 163 -10.94 4.69 6.09
CA ALA A 163 -11.30 3.63 7.03
C ALA A 163 -12.76 3.75 7.51
N ASP A 164 -13.23 4.97 7.77
CA ASP A 164 -14.59 5.22 8.25
C ASP A 164 -15.68 4.92 7.19
N ARG A 165 -15.29 4.68 5.92
CA ARG A 165 -16.19 4.16 4.87
C ARG A 165 -16.47 2.66 4.94
N ASN A 166 -15.78 1.96 5.84
CA ASN A 166 -15.88 0.52 6.08
C ASN A 166 -15.81 -0.34 4.78
N PRO A 167 -14.77 -0.15 3.94
CA PRO A 167 -14.57 -0.99 2.77
C PRO A 167 -14.18 -2.41 3.17
N GLN A 168 -14.44 -3.38 2.29
CA GLN A 168 -13.96 -4.76 2.50
C GLN A 168 -12.44 -4.87 2.31
N PHE A 169 -11.87 -4.05 1.43
CA PHE A 169 -10.43 -3.90 1.27
C PHE A 169 -10.09 -2.60 0.53
N PHE A 170 -8.82 -2.22 0.60
CA PHE A 170 -8.22 -1.14 -0.17
C PHE A 170 -7.24 -1.71 -1.20
N LEU A 171 -7.27 -1.16 -2.42
CA LEU A 171 -6.28 -1.39 -3.45
C LEU A 171 -5.28 -0.23 -3.46
N HIS A 172 -4.03 -0.49 -3.09
CA HIS A 172 -2.96 0.49 -3.17
C HIS A 172 -2.28 0.35 -4.53
N SER A 173 -2.42 1.35 -5.40
CA SER A 173 -1.94 1.33 -6.79
C SER A 173 -0.49 1.82 -6.91
N GLY A 174 0.39 1.47 -5.97
CA GLY A 174 1.78 1.93 -5.96
C GLY A 174 2.04 3.24 -5.22
N ASP A 175 3.30 3.65 -5.18
CA ASP A 175 3.80 4.78 -4.40
C ASP A 175 3.38 4.73 -2.93
N THR A 176 3.55 3.55 -2.33
CA THR A 176 3.39 3.33 -0.89
C THR A 176 4.39 4.13 -0.07
N VAL A 177 5.49 4.55 -0.69
CA VAL A 177 6.51 5.46 -0.15
C VAL A 177 7.15 6.26 -1.29
N TYR A 178 7.78 7.38 -0.95
CA TYR A 178 8.77 8.06 -1.79
C TYR A 178 10.18 7.85 -1.24
N ALA A 179 10.94 6.93 -1.84
CA ALA A 179 12.29 6.56 -1.39
C ALA A 179 13.39 7.50 -1.90
N ASP A 180 13.08 8.30 -2.91
CA ASP A 180 13.97 9.16 -3.67
C ASP A 180 13.69 10.66 -3.49
N VAL A 181 12.69 11.00 -2.67
CA VAL A 181 12.32 12.38 -2.33
C VAL A 181 12.59 12.66 -0.85
N PRO A 182 13.65 13.41 -0.51
CA PRO A 182 13.88 13.86 0.86
C PRO A 182 12.76 14.77 1.36
N ILE A 183 12.42 14.64 2.64
CA ILE A 183 11.42 15.46 3.32
C ILE A 183 12.13 16.44 4.26
N GLN A 184 11.95 17.74 3.98
CA GLN A 184 12.43 18.81 4.84
C GLN A 184 11.45 19.07 5.98
N GLU A 185 11.94 19.52 7.14
CA GLU A 185 11.09 19.84 8.30
C GLU A 185 10.04 20.91 7.98
N THR A 186 10.37 21.89 7.14
CA THR A 186 9.43 22.95 6.75
C THR A 186 9.52 23.25 5.27
N LEU A 187 8.37 23.39 4.62
CA LEU A 187 8.21 23.91 3.27
C LEU A 187 7.39 25.19 3.31
N THR A 188 7.84 26.22 2.60
CA THR A 188 7.06 27.46 2.39
C THR A 188 6.27 27.32 1.10
N LEU A 189 4.94 27.36 1.21
CA LEU A 189 4.04 27.28 0.07
C LEU A 189 4.05 28.59 -0.74
N PRO A 190 3.64 28.57 -2.02
CA PRO A 190 3.62 29.76 -2.87
C PRO A 190 2.83 30.95 -2.29
N ASP A 191 1.81 30.68 -1.47
CA ASP A 191 0.98 31.69 -0.81
C ASP A 191 1.49 32.11 0.58
N GLY A 192 2.66 31.63 1.00
CA GLY A 192 3.30 31.94 2.27
C GLY A 192 2.85 31.10 3.47
N ARG A 193 1.89 30.18 3.30
CA ARG A 193 1.60 29.16 4.33
C ARG A 193 2.82 28.26 4.53
N LEU A 194 2.92 27.67 5.72
CA LEU A 194 3.98 26.72 6.05
C LEU A 194 3.39 25.31 6.16
N TRP A 195 4.05 24.37 5.48
CA TRP A 195 3.87 22.94 5.72
C TRP A 195 4.98 22.46 6.65
N ARG A 196 4.63 21.80 7.76
CA ARG A 196 5.60 21.30 8.74
C ARG A 196 5.55 19.78 8.81
N ASN A 197 6.64 19.15 8.43
CA ASN A 197 6.77 17.70 8.43
C ASN A 197 7.32 17.20 9.76
N GLU A 198 6.80 16.09 10.25
CA GLU A 198 7.63 15.18 11.04
C GLU A 198 8.75 14.65 10.14
N VAL A 199 9.97 14.63 10.66
CA VAL A 199 11.16 14.18 9.92
C VAL A 199 11.75 12.92 10.56
N SER A 200 12.42 12.12 9.74
CA SER A 200 13.21 10.97 10.16
C SER A 200 14.53 10.96 9.41
N GLU A 201 15.54 10.27 9.94
CA GLU A 201 16.83 10.12 9.25
C GLU A 201 16.65 9.48 7.87
N ALA A 202 15.78 8.47 7.76
CA ALA A 202 15.48 7.80 6.49
C ALA A 202 14.94 8.77 5.43
N LYS A 203 14.17 9.79 5.84
CA LYS A 203 13.62 10.80 4.93
C LYS A 203 14.57 11.97 4.64
N SER A 204 15.79 11.98 5.18
CA SER A 204 16.75 13.09 4.99
C SER A 204 17.50 13.06 3.66
N ALA A 205 17.52 11.91 2.98
CA ALA A 205 18.24 11.69 1.73
C ALA A 205 17.54 10.62 0.88
N VAL A 206 18.00 10.47 -0.38
CA VAL A 206 17.57 9.35 -1.23
C VAL A 206 18.03 8.02 -0.65
N ALA A 207 17.16 7.00 -0.69
CA ALA A 207 17.47 5.67 -0.24
C ALA A 207 18.40 4.95 -1.23
N GLN A 208 19.42 4.29 -0.70
CA GLN A 208 20.40 3.53 -1.48
C GLN A 208 20.70 2.18 -0.84
N THR A 209 20.58 2.07 0.48
CA THR A 209 20.76 0.81 1.21
C THR A 209 19.42 0.23 1.63
N LEU A 210 19.38 -1.08 1.88
CA LEU A 210 18.18 -1.76 2.38
C LEU A 210 17.59 -1.09 3.64
N ASP A 211 18.42 -0.68 4.59
CA ASP A 211 17.94 -0.05 5.83
C ASP A 211 17.34 1.35 5.58
N GLN A 212 17.88 2.09 4.60
CA GLN A 212 17.27 3.36 4.19
C GLN A 212 15.89 3.12 3.55
N TYR A 213 15.74 2.12 2.68
CA TYR A 213 14.45 1.73 2.09
C TYR A 213 13.45 1.27 3.17
N ARG A 214 13.87 0.43 4.12
CA ARG A 214 13.04 0.03 5.28
C ARG A 214 12.55 1.24 6.07
N GLY A 215 13.43 2.21 6.29
CA GLY A 215 13.10 3.47 6.96
C GLY A 215 12.03 4.31 6.23
N GLN A 216 11.92 4.20 4.90
CA GLN A 216 10.86 4.87 4.13
C GLN A 216 9.48 4.34 4.52
N HIS A 217 9.34 3.01 4.59
CA HIS A 217 8.08 2.38 4.97
C HIS A 217 7.77 2.58 6.46
N ALA A 218 8.79 2.52 7.32
CA ALA A 218 8.65 2.77 8.74
C ALA A 218 8.08 4.16 9.04
N TYR A 219 8.52 5.18 8.28
CA TYR A 219 8.07 6.57 8.43
C TYR A 219 6.55 6.69 8.31
N ASN A 220 5.92 6.11 7.28
CA ASN A 220 4.47 6.24 7.11
C ASN A 220 3.70 5.61 8.28
N LEU A 221 4.25 4.56 8.90
CA LEU A 221 3.68 3.90 10.08
C LEU A 221 3.92 4.66 11.40
N THR A 222 4.58 5.83 11.40
CA THR A 222 4.61 6.73 12.57
C THR A 222 3.34 7.59 12.68
N ASP A 223 2.59 7.76 11.60
CA ASP A 223 1.30 8.45 11.59
C ASP A 223 0.18 7.60 12.24
N ALA A 224 -0.65 8.25 13.06
CA ALA A 224 -1.73 7.57 13.77
C ALA A 224 -2.92 7.19 12.86
N ASN A 225 -3.23 7.98 11.83
CA ASN A 225 -4.30 7.69 10.89
C ASN A 225 -3.93 6.51 9.99
N TYR A 226 -2.67 6.46 9.53
CA TYR A 226 -2.17 5.36 8.71
C TYR A 226 -2.14 4.03 9.48
N ARG A 227 -1.66 4.03 10.74
CA ARG A 227 -1.75 2.83 11.59
C ARG A 227 -3.19 2.41 11.86
N TYR A 228 -4.09 3.37 12.09
CA TYR A 228 -5.52 3.05 12.28
C TYR A 228 -6.09 2.39 11.02
N PHE A 229 -5.85 2.97 9.85
CA PHE A 229 -6.29 2.41 8.58
C PHE A 229 -5.76 0.99 8.35
N ASN A 230 -4.46 0.77 8.54
CA ASN A 230 -3.84 -0.55 8.37
C ASN A 230 -4.46 -1.62 9.27
N ALA A 231 -4.84 -1.25 10.50
CA ALA A 231 -5.47 -2.17 11.45
C ALA A 231 -6.92 -2.52 11.10
N HIS A 232 -7.63 -1.69 10.32
CA HIS A 232 -9.07 -1.82 10.07
C HIS A 232 -9.45 -2.12 8.61
N VAL A 233 -8.56 -1.86 7.65
CA VAL A 233 -8.81 -2.05 6.23
C VAL A 233 -7.79 -3.01 5.65
N PRO A 234 -8.20 -4.20 5.19
CA PRO A 234 -7.32 -5.11 4.48
C PRO A 234 -6.78 -4.48 3.21
N GLN A 235 -5.50 -4.72 2.91
CA GLN A 235 -4.86 -4.12 1.74
C GLN A 235 -4.52 -5.17 0.67
N LEU A 236 -4.78 -4.80 -0.59
CA LEU A 236 -4.19 -5.38 -1.79
C LEU A 236 -3.16 -4.37 -2.27
N VAL A 237 -1.88 -4.64 -2.03
CA VAL A 237 -0.80 -3.66 -2.26
C VAL A 237 -0.01 -4.04 -3.51
N GLN A 238 0.10 -3.07 -4.42
CA GLN A 238 0.97 -3.04 -5.60
C GLN A 238 2.07 -2.01 -5.37
N TRP A 239 3.21 -2.16 -6.05
CA TRP A 239 4.24 -1.11 -6.13
C TRP A 239 4.11 -0.32 -7.42
N ASP A 240 4.74 0.86 -7.43
CA ASP A 240 5.07 1.61 -8.63
C ASP A 240 6.57 2.00 -8.60
N ASP A 241 6.98 3.16 -9.10
CA ASP A 241 8.39 3.51 -9.18
C ASP A 241 8.99 3.97 -7.85
N HIS A 242 8.26 4.74 -7.06
CA HIS A 242 8.82 5.42 -5.88
C HIS A 242 9.14 4.49 -4.69
N GLU A 243 8.73 3.22 -4.75
CA GLU A 243 9.31 2.13 -3.95
C GLU A 243 10.82 1.94 -4.19
N VAL A 244 11.31 2.38 -5.34
CA VAL A 244 12.71 2.33 -5.76
C VAL A 244 13.24 3.74 -6.00
N LEU A 245 12.79 4.40 -7.08
CA LEU A 245 13.07 5.78 -7.47
C LEU A 245 12.25 6.17 -8.71
N ASN A 246 11.91 7.46 -8.84
CA ASN A 246 11.09 8.01 -9.92
C ASN A 246 11.46 7.50 -11.33
N ASN A 247 10.47 7.05 -12.10
CA ASN A 247 10.52 6.64 -13.50
C ASN A 247 11.44 5.46 -13.83
N TRP A 248 11.90 4.70 -12.83
CA TRP A 248 12.94 3.71 -13.06
C TRP A 248 12.54 2.60 -14.04
N TYR A 249 13.55 2.02 -14.69
CA TYR A 249 13.40 0.81 -15.52
C TYR A 249 14.59 -0.15 -15.36
N PRO A 250 14.41 -1.46 -15.61
CA PRO A 250 15.50 -2.44 -15.56
C PRO A 250 16.71 -2.08 -16.42
N GLY A 251 17.91 -2.14 -15.82
CA GLY A 251 19.17 -1.83 -16.48
C GLY A 251 19.49 -0.34 -16.59
N GLU A 252 18.69 0.56 -16.01
CA GLU A 252 19.01 1.98 -15.94
C GLU A 252 20.30 2.26 -15.14
N ILE A 253 21.09 3.22 -15.64
CA ILE A 253 22.27 3.76 -14.97
C ILE A 253 22.05 5.24 -14.71
N LEU A 254 21.97 5.61 -13.44
CA LEU A 254 21.69 6.98 -13.03
C LEU A 254 22.86 7.92 -13.33
N GLU A 255 22.54 9.09 -13.87
CA GLU A 255 23.48 10.21 -13.97
C GLU A 255 23.38 11.20 -12.79
N ASN A 256 22.36 11.04 -11.93
CA ASN A 256 22.07 11.95 -10.83
C ASN A 256 23.09 11.84 -9.68
N ASP A 257 23.78 12.93 -9.35
CA ASP A 257 24.82 13.01 -8.32
C ASP A 257 24.33 12.80 -6.88
N LYS A 258 23.01 12.82 -6.62
CA LYS A 258 22.45 12.44 -5.32
C LYS A 258 22.72 10.97 -4.96
N TYR A 259 22.97 10.14 -5.97
CA TYR A 259 23.20 8.70 -5.82
C TYR A 259 24.68 8.37 -5.95
N THR A 260 25.17 7.52 -5.04
CA THR A 260 26.50 6.92 -5.09
C THR A 260 26.47 5.54 -5.77
N GLU A 261 25.46 4.72 -5.53
CA GLU A 261 25.15 3.56 -6.37
C GLU A 261 24.35 4.05 -7.58
N LYS A 262 24.86 3.80 -8.78
CA LYS A 262 24.26 4.28 -10.04
C LYS A 262 23.42 3.22 -10.74
N ARG A 263 23.61 1.94 -10.42
CA ARG A 263 22.88 0.84 -11.04
C ARG A 263 21.51 0.68 -10.37
N VAL A 264 20.47 1.02 -11.11
CA VAL A 264 19.09 0.94 -10.60
C VAL A 264 18.70 -0.48 -10.21
N ASP A 265 19.20 -1.51 -10.90
CA ASP A 265 18.92 -2.91 -10.54
C ASP A 265 19.35 -3.28 -9.10
N VAL A 266 20.35 -2.58 -8.55
CA VAL A 266 20.78 -2.78 -7.15
C VAL A 266 19.82 -2.09 -6.19
N LEU A 267 19.44 -0.85 -6.52
CA LEU A 267 18.46 -0.08 -5.76
C LEU A 267 17.11 -0.80 -5.72
N ALA A 268 16.65 -1.31 -6.87
CA ALA A 268 15.42 -2.09 -7.00
C ALA A 268 15.44 -3.36 -6.12
N GLN A 269 16.56 -4.08 -6.03
CA GLN A 269 16.66 -5.23 -5.12
C GLN A 269 16.45 -4.85 -3.65
N HIS A 270 16.94 -3.67 -3.23
CA HIS A 270 16.72 -3.15 -1.88
C HIS A 270 15.27 -2.69 -1.68
N GLY A 271 14.72 -1.92 -2.63
CA GLY A 271 13.33 -1.46 -2.62
C GLY A 271 12.34 -2.63 -2.57
N HIS A 272 12.46 -3.61 -3.47
CA HIS A 272 11.58 -4.78 -3.51
C HIS A 272 11.63 -5.59 -2.20
N ARG A 273 12.82 -5.75 -1.61
CA ARG A 273 12.94 -6.46 -0.33
C ARG A 273 12.25 -5.68 0.79
N ALA A 274 12.49 -4.37 0.89
CA ALA A 274 11.84 -3.53 1.90
C ALA A 274 10.32 -3.53 1.73
N PHE A 275 9.82 -3.37 0.50
CA PHE A 275 8.39 -3.44 0.18
C PHE A 275 7.77 -4.75 0.68
N HIS A 276 8.35 -5.90 0.34
CA HIS A 276 7.81 -7.18 0.80
C HIS A 276 7.90 -7.37 2.31
N GLU A 277 8.93 -6.85 2.96
CA GLU A 277 9.07 -6.91 4.42
C GLU A 277 8.01 -6.07 5.13
N TRP A 278 7.71 -4.88 4.61
CA TRP A 278 6.92 -3.86 5.29
C TRP A 278 5.46 -3.76 4.85
N GLN A 279 5.07 -4.41 3.77
CA GLN A 279 3.68 -4.50 3.31
C GLN A 279 3.05 -5.86 3.68
N PRO A 280 1.71 -5.96 3.84
CA PRO A 280 1.02 -7.23 4.12
C PRO A 280 0.90 -8.09 2.85
N THR A 281 2.02 -8.38 2.18
CA THR A 281 2.11 -9.19 0.95
C THR A 281 2.72 -10.57 1.22
N GLU A 282 2.39 -11.56 0.38
CA GLU A 282 2.98 -12.91 0.43
C GLU A 282 3.53 -13.27 -0.94
N ARG A 283 4.86 -13.27 -1.06
CA ARG A 283 5.58 -13.54 -2.32
C ARG A 283 5.19 -14.88 -2.93
N ARG A 284 4.93 -15.90 -2.11
CA ARG A 284 4.56 -17.24 -2.61
C ARG A 284 3.20 -17.28 -3.30
N GLU A 285 2.37 -16.25 -3.12
CA GLU A 285 1.06 -16.14 -3.76
C GLU A 285 1.11 -15.35 -5.08
N ALA A 286 2.15 -14.53 -5.28
CA ALA A 286 2.41 -13.88 -6.56
C ALA A 286 2.90 -14.90 -7.60
N VAL A 287 2.53 -14.69 -8.87
CA VAL A 287 2.82 -15.66 -9.95
C VAL A 287 4.31 -15.78 -10.22
N ASP A 288 5.05 -14.69 -10.06
CA ASP A 288 6.49 -14.56 -10.28
C ASP A 288 7.30 -14.44 -8.98
N GLY A 289 6.64 -14.39 -7.82
CA GLY A 289 7.29 -14.12 -6.55
C GLY A 289 7.59 -12.65 -6.27
N LEU A 290 7.06 -11.74 -7.09
CA LEU A 290 7.11 -10.29 -6.97
C LEU A 290 5.71 -9.77 -6.64
N VAL A 291 4.94 -9.26 -7.61
CA VAL A 291 3.66 -8.58 -7.35
C VAL A 291 2.46 -9.19 -8.05
N TYR A 292 2.55 -9.44 -9.37
CA TYR A 292 1.34 -9.65 -10.16
C TYR A 292 0.64 -10.98 -9.81
N GLN A 293 -0.67 -10.87 -9.60
CA GLN A 293 -1.51 -11.97 -9.14
C GLN A 293 -2.99 -11.68 -9.31
N ARG A 294 -3.81 -12.72 -9.12
CA ARG A 294 -5.27 -12.61 -9.10
C ARG A 294 -5.79 -12.83 -7.69
N VAL A 295 -6.67 -11.93 -7.24
CA VAL A 295 -7.39 -12.05 -5.97
C VAL A 295 -8.87 -12.14 -6.25
N SER A 296 -9.50 -13.23 -5.80
CA SER A 296 -10.95 -13.43 -5.91
C SER A 296 -11.67 -12.97 -4.66
N TYR A 297 -12.72 -12.16 -4.83
CA TYR A 297 -13.58 -11.69 -3.74
C TYR A 297 -15.03 -12.09 -4.01
N GLY A 298 -15.36 -13.34 -3.68
CA GLY A 298 -16.65 -13.95 -3.98
C GLY A 298 -16.92 -14.10 -5.49
N PRO A 299 -18.18 -14.35 -5.88
CA PRO A 299 -18.55 -14.56 -7.28
C PRO A 299 -18.67 -13.26 -8.08
N LEU A 300 -18.60 -12.08 -7.44
CA LEU A 300 -18.82 -10.81 -8.12
C LEU A 300 -17.53 -10.17 -8.62
N LEU A 301 -16.39 -10.42 -7.98
CA LEU A 301 -15.18 -9.67 -8.26
C LEU A 301 -13.94 -10.56 -8.31
N ASP A 302 -13.18 -10.42 -9.39
CA ASP A 302 -11.77 -10.73 -9.44
C ASP A 302 -10.96 -9.44 -9.62
N VAL A 303 -9.90 -9.28 -8.84
CA VAL A 303 -8.90 -8.20 -8.99
C VAL A 303 -7.62 -8.80 -9.58
N PHE A 304 -7.12 -8.22 -10.65
CA PHE A 304 -5.86 -8.58 -11.32
C PHE A 304 -4.84 -7.48 -11.04
N ILE A 305 -3.91 -7.77 -10.14
CA ILE A 305 -2.83 -6.85 -9.77
C ILE A 305 -1.69 -7.08 -10.74
N LEU A 306 -1.15 -6.01 -11.33
CA LEU A 306 -0.07 -6.05 -12.32
C LEU A 306 1.28 -5.61 -11.72
N ASP A 307 2.33 -5.77 -12.51
CA ASP A 307 3.65 -5.19 -12.28
C ASP A 307 4.12 -4.57 -13.61
N MET A 308 4.06 -3.24 -13.73
CA MET A 308 4.48 -2.52 -14.93
C MET A 308 5.87 -1.88 -14.78
N ARG A 309 6.66 -2.33 -13.80
CA ARG A 309 8.03 -1.87 -13.54
C ARG A 309 9.07 -2.93 -13.87
N SER A 310 8.94 -4.13 -13.30
CA SER A 310 9.98 -5.16 -13.39
C SER A 310 10.27 -5.66 -14.80
N TYR A 311 9.35 -5.44 -15.74
CA TYR A 311 9.37 -5.99 -17.10
C TYR A 311 9.36 -4.91 -18.20
N LYS A 312 9.48 -3.65 -17.78
CA LYS A 312 9.36 -2.49 -18.65
C LYS A 312 10.66 -2.25 -19.43
N ASP A 313 10.52 -1.89 -20.70
CA ASP A 313 11.65 -1.43 -21.53
C ASP A 313 12.13 -0.02 -21.09
N PRO A 314 13.35 0.39 -21.49
CA PRO A 314 13.83 1.74 -21.22
C PRO A 314 12.87 2.85 -21.64
N ASN A 315 12.82 3.89 -20.81
CA ASN A 315 12.15 5.14 -21.16
C ASN A 315 12.81 5.73 -22.40
N SER A 316 12.06 5.76 -23.48
CA SER A 316 12.48 6.21 -24.80
C SER A 316 11.35 7.01 -25.43
N THR A 317 11.50 7.40 -26.69
CA THR A 317 10.38 7.98 -27.45
C THR A 317 9.16 7.06 -27.57
N ASN A 318 9.29 5.79 -27.16
CA ASN A 318 8.21 4.80 -27.08
C ASN A 318 7.49 4.57 -28.42
N ARG A 319 8.24 4.67 -29.52
CA ARG A 319 7.74 4.61 -30.92
C ARG A 319 8.34 3.45 -31.74
N GLN A 320 9.05 2.54 -31.07
CA GLN A 320 9.55 1.31 -31.68
C GLN A 320 8.40 0.39 -32.11
N GLN A 321 8.65 -0.54 -33.03
CA GLN A 321 7.60 -1.43 -33.54
C GLN A 321 6.99 -2.32 -32.45
N HIS A 322 7.77 -2.68 -31.43
CA HIS A 322 7.35 -3.49 -30.27
C HIS A 322 8.07 -2.98 -29.02
N GLY A 323 7.36 -2.86 -27.91
CA GLY A 323 7.93 -2.51 -26.61
C GLY A 323 7.23 -3.25 -25.48
N ALA A 324 7.94 -3.44 -24.37
CA ALA A 324 7.47 -4.15 -23.18
C ALA A 324 7.13 -3.18 -22.04
N ILE A 325 5.99 -3.43 -21.40
CA ILE A 325 5.56 -2.79 -20.16
C ILE A 325 5.12 -3.84 -19.14
N PHE A 326 4.39 -4.86 -19.59
CA PHE A 326 4.02 -6.04 -18.79
C PHE A 326 5.02 -7.18 -18.98
N GLY A 327 5.60 -7.29 -20.18
CA GLY A 327 6.43 -8.41 -20.60
C GLY A 327 5.60 -9.65 -20.97
N ALA A 328 6.11 -10.44 -21.92
CA ALA A 328 5.37 -11.53 -22.57
C ALA A 328 4.70 -12.53 -21.62
N ARG A 329 5.34 -12.88 -20.50
CA ARG A 329 4.79 -13.84 -19.52
C ARG A 329 3.57 -13.29 -18.79
N GLN A 330 3.63 -12.05 -18.33
CA GLN A 330 2.52 -11.40 -17.64
C GLN A 330 1.39 -11.07 -18.61
N THR A 331 1.71 -10.62 -19.83
CA THR A 331 0.75 -10.38 -20.91
C THR A 331 -0.11 -11.64 -21.16
N GLU A 332 0.52 -12.78 -21.40
CA GLU A 332 -0.21 -14.04 -21.63
C GLU A 332 -0.91 -14.56 -20.38
N TRP A 333 -0.31 -14.39 -19.19
CA TRP A 333 -0.99 -14.72 -17.93
C TRP A 333 -2.29 -13.92 -17.78
N LEU A 334 -2.26 -12.61 -17.98
CA LEU A 334 -3.40 -11.73 -17.79
C LEU A 334 -4.56 -12.09 -18.73
N ILE A 335 -4.25 -12.30 -20.01
CA ILE A 335 -5.21 -12.74 -21.03
C ILE A 335 -5.89 -14.06 -20.61
N ASN A 336 -5.11 -15.05 -20.18
CA ASN A 336 -5.63 -16.36 -19.79
C ASN A 336 -6.39 -16.32 -18.45
N ALA A 337 -5.91 -15.54 -17.49
CA ALA A 337 -6.52 -15.41 -16.17
C ALA A 337 -7.87 -14.68 -16.26
N MET A 338 -7.98 -13.63 -17.08
CA MET A 338 -9.25 -12.94 -17.32
C MET A 338 -10.24 -13.78 -18.13
N ALA A 339 -9.77 -14.51 -19.14
CA ALA A 339 -10.64 -15.40 -19.93
C ALA A 339 -11.19 -16.59 -19.12
N SER A 340 -10.44 -17.06 -18.11
CA SER A 340 -10.87 -18.15 -17.22
C SER A 340 -11.71 -17.68 -16.03
N SER A 341 -11.65 -16.39 -15.69
CA SER A 341 -12.45 -15.81 -14.60
C SER A 341 -13.94 -16.00 -14.81
N LYS A 342 -14.64 -16.36 -13.72
CA LYS A 342 -16.10 -16.50 -13.65
C LYS A 342 -16.75 -15.39 -12.83
N ALA A 343 -15.95 -14.46 -12.29
CA ALA A 343 -16.47 -13.31 -11.58
C ALA A 343 -17.25 -12.40 -12.52
N VAL A 344 -18.28 -11.72 -12.00
CA VAL A 344 -19.06 -10.74 -12.75
C VAL A 344 -18.15 -9.64 -13.27
N TRP A 345 -17.38 -9.01 -12.39
CA TRP A 345 -16.43 -7.93 -12.70
C TRP A 345 -14.98 -8.41 -12.62
N LYS A 346 -14.16 -7.86 -13.51
CA LYS A 346 -12.71 -8.03 -13.57
C LYS A 346 -12.10 -6.65 -13.43
N ILE A 347 -11.56 -6.34 -12.27
CA ILE A 347 -10.84 -5.10 -12.02
C ILE A 347 -9.37 -5.35 -12.30
N VAL A 348 -8.75 -4.57 -13.17
CA VAL A 348 -7.32 -4.59 -13.40
C VAL A 348 -6.70 -3.41 -12.66
N ALA A 349 -5.76 -3.70 -11.76
CA ALA A 349 -4.98 -2.71 -11.04
C ALA A 349 -3.65 -2.52 -11.76
N ASN A 350 -3.48 -1.36 -12.39
CA ASN A 350 -2.28 -0.99 -13.13
C ASN A 350 -1.58 0.16 -12.42
N ASP A 351 -0.28 -0.01 -12.20
CA ASP A 351 0.58 1.00 -11.56
C ASP A 351 0.70 2.25 -12.45
N LEU A 352 0.85 2.09 -13.77
CA LEU A 352 0.93 3.19 -14.74
C LEU A 352 -0.35 3.37 -15.58
N PRO A 353 -0.74 4.61 -15.96
CA PRO A 353 -1.94 4.87 -16.74
C PRO A 353 -1.83 4.42 -18.21
N LEU A 354 -2.98 4.08 -18.80
CA LEU A 354 -3.02 3.47 -20.14
C LEU A 354 -2.89 4.47 -21.30
N ALA A 355 -3.54 5.64 -21.22
CA ALA A 355 -3.51 6.63 -22.31
C ALA A 355 -3.13 8.05 -21.87
N LEU A 356 -2.79 8.24 -20.60
CA LEU A 356 -2.23 9.51 -20.17
C LEU A 356 -0.79 9.62 -20.65
N VAL A 357 -0.49 10.73 -21.31
CA VAL A 357 0.87 11.03 -21.75
C VAL A 357 1.67 11.50 -20.54
N VAL A 358 2.53 10.62 -20.03
CA VAL A 358 3.44 10.90 -18.91
C VAL A 358 4.86 11.09 -19.46
N PRO A 359 5.36 12.33 -19.58
CA PRO A 359 6.69 12.58 -20.12
C PRO A 359 7.79 12.20 -19.13
N ASP A 360 8.87 11.65 -19.65
CA ASP A 360 10.14 11.49 -18.95
C ASP A 360 11.22 12.33 -19.65
N GLY A 361 11.52 13.50 -19.08
CA GLY A 361 12.33 14.51 -19.76
C GLY A 361 11.60 15.13 -20.97
N LYS A 362 12.36 15.43 -22.04
CA LYS A 362 11.84 16.22 -23.17
C LYS A 362 11.16 15.40 -24.26
N THR A 363 11.61 14.16 -24.46
CA THR A 363 11.23 13.35 -25.64
C THR A 363 10.80 11.95 -25.29
N ASN A 364 11.05 11.49 -24.05
CA ASN A 364 10.76 10.13 -23.66
C ASN A 364 9.45 10.07 -22.89
N PHE A 365 8.91 8.87 -22.78
CA PHE A 365 7.65 8.61 -22.09
C PHE A 365 7.82 7.54 -21.03
N GLU A 366 7.14 7.77 -19.92
CA GLU A 366 7.16 6.95 -18.73
C GLU A 366 6.09 5.86 -18.78
N ALA A 367 4.84 6.22 -19.07
CA ALA A 367 3.68 5.33 -19.09
C ALA A 367 3.43 4.68 -20.47
N VAL A 368 2.33 3.94 -20.61
CA VAL A 368 2.00 3.16 -21.81
C VAL A 368 1.95 4.02 -23.08
N ALA A 369 1.34 5.21 -22.99
CA ALA A 369 1.14 6.13 -24.11
C ALA A 369 2.45 6.72 -24.65
N ASN A 370 2.48 7.01 -25.96
CA ASN A 370 3.64 7.64 -26.63
C ASN A 370 3.34 9.00 -27.28
N GLY A 371 2.12 9.51 -27.14
CA GLY A 371 1.68 10.82 -27.65
C GLY A 371 1.55 10.90 -29.18
N ASP A 372 1.62 9.78 -29.91
CA ASP A 372 1.45 9.77 -31.37
C ASP A 372 -0.01 9.88 -31.81
N ASN A 373 -0.96 9.41 -30.99
CA ASN A 373 -2.37 9.26 -31.38
C ASN A 373 -2.60 8.33 -32.58
N GLY A 374 -1.58 7.53 -32.93
CA GLY A 374 -1.50 6.72 -34.14
C GLY A 374 -1.84 5.24 -33.90
N PRO A 375 -1.48 4.33 -34.83
CA PRO A 375 -1.55 2.90 -34.54
C PRO A 375 -0.65 2.55 -33.34
N PRO A 376 -0.92 1.45 -32.60
CA PRO A 376 -0.15 1.11 -31.41
C PRO A 376 1.33 0.95 -31.73
N LEU A 377 2.17 1.68 -30.99
CA LEU A 377 3.62 1.60 -31.07
C LEU A 377 4.23 1.46 -29.67
N GLY A 378 5.46 0.94 -29.61
CA GLY A 378 6.17 0.73 -28.37
C GLY A 378 5.36 -0.10 -27.39
N ARG A 379 5.18 0.43 -26.19
CA ARG A 379 4.51 -0.23 -25.07
C ARG A 379 2.99 -0.34 -25.22
N GLU A 380 2.38 0.44 -26.12
CA GLU A 380 0.97 0.29 -26.47
C GLU A 380 0.68 -1.04 -27.17
N THR A 381 1.69 -1.68 -27.77
CA THR A 381 1.50 -2.93 -28.53
C THR A 381 1.09 -4.10 -27.65
N GLU A 382 1.59 -4.21 -26.42
CA GLU A 382 1.14 -5.24 -25.48
C GLU A 382 -0.31 -5.00 -25.03
N LEU A 383 -0.69 -3.74 -24.78
CA LEU A 383 -2.08 -3.39 -24.44
C LEU A 383 -3.03 -3.70 -25.61
N ALA A 384 -2.64 -3.36 -26.84
CA ALA A 384 -3.42 -3.68 -28.03
C ALA A 384 -3.65 -5.20 -28.18
N HIS A 385 -2.62 -6.01 -27.94
CA HIS A 385 -2.72 -7.48 -27.94
C HIS A 385 -3.67 -7.99 -26.84
N ILE A 386 -3.53 -7.49 -25.61
CA ILE A 386 -4.43 -7.83 -24.50
C ILE A 386 -5.88 -7.53 -24.89
N LEU A 387 -6.16 -6.30 -25.31
CA LEU A 387 -7.51 -5.84 -25.63
C LEU A 387 -8.15 -6.65 -26.78
N SER A 388 -7.38 -6.95 -27.83
CA SER A 388 -7.81 -7.82 -28.94
C SER A 388 -8.16 -9.23 -28.45
N GLN A 389 -7.32 -9.81 -27.59
CA GLN A 389 -7.56 -11.13 -27.03
C GLN A 389 -8.77 -11.17 -26.09
N LEU A 390 -9.00 -10.13 -25.28
CA LEU A 390 -10.19 -10.03 -24.43
C LEU A 390 -11.46 -10.01 -25.27
N LYS A 391 -11.49 -9.19 -26.33
CA LYS A 391 -12.61 -9.13 -27.27
C LYS A 391 -12.82 -10.48 -27.96
N ALA A 392 -11.77 -11.09 -28.51
CA ALA A 392 -11.85 -12.38 -29.19
C ALA A 392 -12.37 -13.50 -28.28
N ARG A 393 -12.02 -13.46 -26.99
CA ARG A 393 -12.46 -14.42 -25.96
C ARG A 393 -13.75 -14.00 -25.26
N GLN A 394 -14.37 -12.91 -25.71
CA GLN A 394 -15.62 -12.36 -25.17
C GLN A 394 -15.56 -12.08 -23.67
N VAL A 395 -14.42 -11.60 -23.17
CA VAL A 395 -14.27 -11.17 -21.79
C VAL A 395 -15.03 -9.85 -21.62
N ARG A 396 -15.96 -9.82 -20.66
CA ARG A 396 -16.82 -8.66 -20.36
C ARG A 396 -16.54 -8.11 -18.96
N ASN A 397 -17.09 -6.92 -18.69
CA ASN A 397 -17.09 -6.25 -17.38
C ASN A 397 -15.67 -6.01 -16.85
N VAL A 398 -14.83 -5.41 -17.69
CA VAL A 398 -13.45 -5.06 -17.38
C VAL A 398 -13.36 -3.58 -17.02
N VAL A 399 -12.76 -3.27 -15.88
CA VAL A 399 -12.50 -1.90 -15.41
C VAL A 399 -11.04 -1.82 -14.99
N TRP A 400 -10.38 -0.71 -15.34
CA TRP A 400 -8.98 -0.45 -14.98
C TRP A 400 -8.92 0.63 -13.90
N LEU A 401 -8.07 0.43 -12.88
CA LEU A 401 -7.87 1.36 -11.77
C LEU A 401 -6.38 1.66 -11.62
N THR A 402 -6.04 2.95 -11.55
CA THR A 402 -4.65 3.43 -11.48
C THR A 402 -4.51 4.68 -10.61
N ALA A 403 -3.26 5.07 -10.34
CA ALA A 403 -2.83 6.27 -9.62
C ALA A 403 -1.74 7.02 -10.43
N ASP A 404 -0.51 7.18 -9.90
CA ASP A 404 0.70 7.75 -10.54
C ASP A 404 0.63 9.26 -10.86
N VAL A 405 -0.42 9.72 -11.53
CA VAL A 405 -0.46 11.09 -12.08
C VAL A 405 -0.91 12.17 -11.10
N HIS A 406 -1.22 11.80 -9.85
CA HIS A 406 -1.58 12.69 -8.75
C HIS A 406 -2.83 13.55 -8.99
N TYR A 407 -3.86 12.97 -9.59
CA TYR A 407 -5.19 13.57 -9.61
C TYR A 407 -6.26 12.48 -9.72
N THR A 408 -7.53 12.88 -9.80
CA THR A 408 -8.62 11.94 -10.05
C THR A 408 -9.36 12.23 -11.35
N ALA A 409 -9.67 11.16 -12.10
CA ALA A 409 -10.32 11.25 -13.40
C ALA A 409 -11.07 9.97 -13.78
N ALA A 410 -11.98 10.11 -14.74
CA ALA A 410 -12.71 9.01 -15.37
C ALA A 410 -12.54 9.08 -16.89
N HIS A 411 -11.97 8.02 -17.48
CA HIS A 411 -11.70 7.93 -18.91
C HIS A 411 -12.51 6.80 -19.54
N GLU A 412 -13.30 7.13 -20.57
CA GLU A 412 -14.01 6.15 -21.41
C GLU A 412 -13.19 5.86 -22.67
N TYR A 413 -12.88 4.58 -22.91
CA TYR A 413 -12.17 4.11 -24.09
C TYR A 413 -13.16 3.52 -25.10
N SER A 414 -13.03 3.87 -26.37
CA SER A 414 -13.94 3.39 -27.41
C SER A 414 -13.25 3.24 -28.76
N PRO A 415 -13.42 2.09 -29.45
CA PRO A 415 -12.88 1.90 -30.79
C PRO A 415 -13.48 2.88 -31.81
N ALA A 416 -14.65 3.47 -31.55
CA ALA A 416 -15.27 4.46 -32.43
C ALA A 416 -14.48 5.79 -32.53
N ARG A 417 -13.53 6.04 -31.63
CA ARG A 417 -12.69 7.25 -31.59
C ARG A 417 -11.19 6.93 -31.68
N ALA A 418 -10.84 5.66 -31.81
CA ALA A 418 -9.48 5.17 -31.63
C ALA A 418 -8.80 4.91 -32.98
N ALA A 419 -7.48 5.03 -33.01
CA ALA A 419 -6.68 4.62 -34.16
C ALA A 419 -6.57 3.08 -34.25
N PHE A 420 -6.42 2.39 -33.12
CA PHE A 420 -6.61 0.94 -33.02
C PHE A 420 -8.07 0.63 -32.72
N THR A 421 -8.71 -0.32 -33.40
CA THR A 421 -10.17 -0.53 -33.24
C THR A 421 -10.56 -1.95 -32.81
N ASP A 422 -9.58 -2.85 -32.64
CA ASP A 422 -9.85 -4.23 -32.28
C ASP A 422 -9.96 -4.44 -30.76
N PHE A 423 -10.94 -3.78 -30.14
CA PHE A 423 -11.26 -3.94 -28.72
C PHE A 423 -12.72 -3.58 -28.44
N ASP A 424 -13.24 -3.98 -27.28
CA ASP A 424 -14.57 -3.58 -26.78
C ASP A 424 -14.43 -2.34 -25.85
N PRO A 425 -15.41 -1.41 -25.81
CA PRO A 425 -15.35 -0.25 -24.93
C PRO A 425 -15.14 -0.61 -23.45
N PHE A 426 -14.34 0.18 -22.74
CA PHE A 426 -14.04 -0.01 -21.31
C PHE A 426 -13.76 1.33 -20.62
N TRP A 427 -13.59 1.27 -19.29
CA TRP A 427 -13.29 2.42 -18.46
C TRP A 427 -11.96 2.24 -17.72
N GLU A 428 -11.20 3.33 -17.62
CA GLU A 428 -10.11 3.50 -16.66
C GLU A 428 -10.52 4.61 -15.69
N PHE A 429 -10.29 4.38 -14.40
CA PHE A 429 -10.45 5.39 -13.37
C PHE A 429 -9.12 5.64 -12.67
N VAL A 430 -8.79 6.92 -12.54
CA VAL A 430 -7.56 7.39 -11.92
C VAL A 430 -7.92 7.98 -10.55
N SER A 431 -7.16 7.63 -9.52
CA SER A 431 -7.28 8.32 -8.24
C SER A 431 -5.96 8.39 -7.49
N GLY A 432 -5.57 9.61 -7.18
CA GLY A 432 -4.45 10.00 -6.34
C GLY A 432 -4.37 11.52 -6.26
N PRO A 433 -3.42 12.08 -5.50
CA PRO A 433 -2.60 11.39 -4.53
C PRO A 433 -3.32 11.27 -3.18
N LEU A 434 -2.86 10.34 -2.34
CA LEU A 434 -3.33 10.21 -0.96
C LEU A 434 -2.75 11.30 -0.06
N HIS A 435 -1.42 11.48 -0.13
CA HIS A 435 -0.71 12.43 0.71
C HIS A 435 0.59 12.88 0.05
N ALA A 436 0.49 13.30 -1.21
CA ALA A 436 1.63 13.74 -2.02
C ALA A 436 1.27 15.05 -2.76
N GLY A 437 2.23 15.62 -3.49
CA GLY A 437 1.99 16.86 -4.22
C GLY A 437 1.01 16.63 -5.37
N ALA A 438 -0.11 17.34 -5.41
CA ALA A 438 -1.14 17.11 -6.42
C ALA A 438 -0.69 17.55 -7.83
N GLY A 439 -1.01 16.72 -8.82
CA GLY A 439 -0.59 16.85 -10.21
C GLY A 439 -1.58 17.57 -11.10
N GLN A 440 -1.07 18.08 -12.22
CA GLN A 440 -1.87 18.69 -13.28
C GLN A 440 -2.45 17.63 -14.23
N GLU A 441 -3.56 17.97 -14.88
CA GLU A 441 -4.17 17.15 -15.92
C GLU A 441 -3.14 16.83 -17.03
N LYS A 442 -3.05 15.55 -17.40
CA LYS A 442 -2.17 15.11 -18.49
C LYS A 442 -2.94 15.00 -19.81
N PRO A 443 -2.30 15.27 -20.96
CA PRO A 443 -2.89 15.02 -22.27
C PRO A 443 -3.23 13.53 -22.46
N LEU A 444 -4.26 13.26 -23.24
CA LEU A 444 -4.66 11.91 -23.64
C LEU A 444 -4.11 11.55 -25.02
N ASP A 445 -3.60 10.33 -25.14
CA ASP A 445 -3.19 9.73 -26.42
C ASP A 445 -4.37 9.02 -27.12
N GLY A 446 -4.56 9.33 -28.40
CA GLY A 446 -5.67 8.87 -29.23
C GLY A 446 -5.61 7.40 -29.70
N THR A 447 -4.54 6.65 -29.42
CA THR A 447 -4.34 5.26 -29.89
C THR A 447 -5.54 4.37 -29.57
N PHE A 448 -6.07 4.47 -28.33
CA PHE A 448 -7.22 3.72 -27.85
C PHE A 448 -8.49 4.57 -27.67
N GLY A 449 -8.53 5.76 -28.27
CA GLY A 449 -9.70 6.65 -28.30
C GLY A 449 -10.29 7.04 -26.93
N PRO A 450 -9.47 7.37 -25.91
CA PRO A 450 -9.97 7.80 -24.63
C PRO A 450 -10.76 9.12 -24.74
N ARG A 451 -11.74 9.30 -23.86
CA ARG A 451 -12.38 10.58 -23.57
C ARG A 451 -12.39 10.79 -22.07
N ALA A 452 -11.89 11.93 -21.61
CA ALA A 452 -12.12 12.39 -20.25
C ALA A 452 -13.60 12.73 -20.05
N ASP A 453 -14.28 11.92 -19.24
CA ASP A 453 -15.64 12.18 -18.78
C ASP A 453 -15.62 13.10 -17.55
N TYR A 454 -14.56 13.00 -16.75
CA TYR A 454 -14.32 13.81 -15.57
C TYR A 454 -12.82 13.93 -15.28
N VAL A 455 -12.38 15.11 -14.82
CA VAL A 455 -11.03 15.38 -14.31
C VAL A 455 -11.14 16.38 -13.16
N HIS A 456 -10.45 16.10 -12.05
CA HIS A 456 -10.19 17.04 -10.98
C HIS A 456 -8.71 17.01 -10.62
N ALA A 457 -7.98 17.98 -11.18
CA ALA A 457 -6.52 18.09 -11.12
C ALA A 457 -6.08 19.50 -10.71
N ALA A 458 -4.83 19.61 -10.28
CA ALA A 458 -4.25 20.82 -9.73
C ALA A 458 -3.78 21.80 -10.84
N PRO A 459 -4.14 23.10 -10.78
CA PRO A 459 -3.78 24.06 -11.84
C PRO A 459 -2.33 24.63 -11.81
N PRO A 460 -1.56 24.58 -10.72
CA PRO A 460 -0.15 24.17 -10.91
C PRO A 460 0.15 22.78 -10.34
N ASP A 461 1.18 22.16 -10.92
CA ASP A 461 1.74 20.88 -10.49
C ASP A 461 2.34 20.97 -9.07
N GLN A 462 2.40 19.83 -8.39
CA GLN A 462 2.91 19.65 -7.03
C GLN A 462 2.23 20.53 -5.97
N GLN A 463 0.92 20.72 -6.07
CA GLN A 463 0.16 21.47 -5.06
C GLN A 463 0.13 20.78 -3.70
N SER A 464 0.07 21.59 -2.65
CA SER A 464 0.10 21.07 -1.28
C SER A 464 -1.15 20.26 -0.97
N PRO A 465 -1.08 19.25 -0.09
CA PRO A 465 -2.28 18.63 0.46
C PRO A 465 -3.26 19.62 1.12
N LEU A 466 -2.80 20.82 1.52
CA LEU A 466 -3.68 21.89 2.03
C LEU A 466 -4.58 22.52 0.95
N ASP A 467 -4.34 22.26 -0.33
CA ASP A 467 -5.04 22.87 -1.44
C ASP A 467 -6.28 22.07 -1.87
N GLY A 468 -6.53 20.91 -1.26
CA GLY A 468 -7.78 20.16 -1.43
C GLY A 468 -7.81 19.22 -2.63
N TYR A 469 -6.65 18.87 -3.19
CA TYR A 469 -6.51 17.96 -4.34
C TYR A 469 -5.99 16.57 -3.96
N GLN A 470 -6.32 16.07 -2.77
CA GLN A 470 -6.05 14.68 -2.39
C GLN A 470 -7.31 13.85 -2.62
N HIS A 471 -7.16 12.65 -3.17
CA HIS A 471 -8.28 11.87 -3.68
C HIS A 471 -8.17 10.40 -3.30
N PHE A 472 -9.31 9.73 -3.27
CA PHE A 472 -9.40 8.28 -3.35
C PHE A 472 -10.65 7.90 -4.14
N GLY A 473 -10.61 6.75 -4.77
CA GLY A 473 -11.74 6.18 -5.48
C GLY A 473 -12.47 5.16 -4.62
N GLN A 474 -13.77 5.01 -4.85
CA GLN A 474 -14.61 3.96 -4.27
C GLN A 474 -15.33 3.18 -5.38
N VAL A 475 -15.34 1.86 -5.26
CA VAL A 475 -16.13 0.97 -6.11
C VAL A 475 -17.13 0.22 -5.24
N ASP A 476 -18.41 0.33 -5.57
CA ASP A 476 -19.50 -0.45 -4.99
C ASP A 476 -20.07 -1.39 -6.06
N ILE A 477 -20.19 -2.69 -5.76
CA ILE A 477 -20.88 -3.68 -6.60
C ILE A 477 -22.12 -4.14 -5.84
N ASP A 478 -23.29 -3.98 -6.46
CA ASP A 478 -24.56 -4.43 -5.87
C ASP A 478 -24.65 -5.96 -5.91
N GLY A 479 -24.96 -6.57 -4.77
CA GLY A 479 -25.04 -8.03 -4.64
C GLY A 479 -26.21 -8.67 -5.36
N THR A 480 -27.22 -7.88 -5.75
CA THR A 480 -28.46 -8.36 -6.39
C THR A 480 -28.42 -8.16 -7.90
N SER A 481 -28.18 -6.93 -8.37
CA SER A 481 -28.09 -6.64 -9.81
C SER A 481 -26.74 -7.04 -10.40
N GLY A 482 -25.68 -6.96 -9.59
CA GLY A 482 -24.30 -7.10 -10.07
C GLY A 482 -23.79 -5.85 -10.77
N ASP A 483 -24.47 -4.71 -10.69
CA ASP A 483 -23.99 -3.45 -11.27
C ASP A 483 -22.85 -2.87 -10.43
N LEU A 484 -21.91 -2.20 -11.10
CA LEU A 484 -20.76 -1.58 -10.47
C LEU A 484 -20.89 -0.06 -10.53
N THR A 485 -20.72 0.62 -9.40
CA THR A 485 -20.68 2.07 -9.31
C THR A 485 -19.31 2.53 -8.84
N VAL A 486 -18.69 3.42 -9.61
CA VAL A 486 -17.46 4.10 -9.25
C VAL A 486 -17.78 5.50 -8.74
N THR A 487 -17.20 5.88 -7.60
CA THR A 487 -17.28 7.24 -7.04
C THR A 487 -15.87 7.77 -6.82
N LEU A 488 -15.54 8.90 -7.43
CA LEU A 488 -14.28 9.61 -7.18
C LEU A 488 -14.51 10.60 -6.03
N CYS A 489 -13.66 10.54 -5.00
CA CYS A 489 -13.85 11.29 -3.76
C CYS A 489 -12.68 12.23 -3.49
N ASP A 490 -12.95 13.35 -2.81
CA ASP A 490 -11.93 14.17 -2.17
C ASP A 490 -11.46 13.57 -0.83
N ALA A 491 -10.46 14.18 -0.20
CA ALA A 491 -9.89 13.78 1.08
C ALA A 491 -10.88 13.78 2.27
N ALA A 492 -11.94 14.59 2.17
CA ALA A 492 -13.02 14.65 3.16
C ALA A 492 -14.08 13.56 2.92
N GLY A 493 -13.98 12.84 1.81
CA GLY A 493 -14.93 11.81 1.41
C GLY A 493 -16.17 12.38 0.72
N SER A 494 -16.14 13.61 0.22
CA SER A 494 -17.21 14.12 -0.64
C SER A 494 -17.11 13.45 -2.01
N ALA A 495 -18.26 13.04 -2.56
CA ALA A 495 -18.30 12.55 -3.93
C ALA A 495 -18.12 13.72 -4.91
N LEU A 496 -17.11 13.62 -5.78
CA LEU A 496 -16.83 14.58 -6.83
C LEU A 496 -17.43 14.16 -8.17
N TYR A 497 -17.46 12.85 -8.43
CA TYR A 497 -18.00 12.24 -9.64
C TYR A 497 -18.52 10.83 -9.35
N THR A 498 -19.54 10.38 -10.09
CA THR A 498 -20.09 9.03 -9.97
C THR A 498 -20.44 8.47 -11.34
N ARG A 499 -20.09 7.19 -11.57
CA ARG A 499 -20.43 6.44 -12.77
C ARG A 499 -20.94 5.05 -12.43
N SER A 500 -22.16 4.74 -12.84
CA SER A 500 -22.70 3.37 -12.79
C SER A 500 -22.48 2.65 -14.11
N LEU A 501 -22.03 1.42 -14.03
CA LEU A 501 -21.78 0.50 -15.14
C LEU A 501 -22.68 -0.72 -14.93
N ALA A 502 -23.60 -0.93 -15.87
CA ALA A 502 -24.46 -2.10 -15.85
C ALA A 502 -23.64 -3.36 -16.14
N ARG A 503 -23.96 -4.46 -15.46
CA ARG A 503 -23.42 -5.77 -15.82
C ARG A 503 -23.82 -6.13 -17.26
N ALA A 504 -22.84 -6.48 -18.08
CA ALA A 504 -23.04 -6.96 -19.45
C ALA A 504 -23.55 -8.42 -19.53
#